data_AF-A0A3N5M9G4-F1
#
_entry.id   AF-A0A3N5M9G4-F1
#
_cell.length_a   1.000
_cell.length_b   1.000
_cell.length_c   1.000
_cell.angle_alpha   90.00
_cell.angle_beta   90.00
_cell.angle_gamma   90.00
#
_symmetry.space_group_name_H-M   'P 1'
#
loop_
_entity.id
_entity.type
_entity.pdbx_description
1 polymer ?
#
loop_
_entity_poly.entity_id
_entity_poly.type
_entity_poly.pdbx_seq_one_letter_code
_entity_poly.pdbx_strand_id
1 'polypeptide(L)' 'MKAVVCTKYGPPDVLKLVEVEKPTPQGKQILIKVHASSINAADWHMMRADMFLVRLMGGGLLRPKDPRTGRDLAGR' A
#
# COMPACT_ATOMS: atom_id res chain seq x y z
N MET A 1 -14.92 1.66 0.92
CA MET A 1 -14.26 1.89 -0.39
C MET A 1 -13.34 0.73 -0.63
N LYS A 2 -13.16 0.29 -1.87
CA LYS A 2 -12.27 -0.85 -2.16
C LYS A 2 -10.81 -0.41 -2.20
N ALA A 3 -9.94 -1.21 -1.60
CA ALA A 3 -8.49 -1.02 -1.66
C ALA A 3 -7.78 -2.37 -1.79
N VAL A 4 -6.66 -2.39 -2.51
CA VAL A 4 -5.73 -3.52 -2.48
C VAL A 4 -4.83 -3.35 -1.25
N VAL A 5 -4.71 -4.40 -0.44
CA VAL A 5 -3.90 -4.40 0.78
C VAL A 5 -2.92 -5.57 0.82
N CYS A 6 -1.78 -5.35 1.48
CA CYS A 6 -0.74 -6.33 1.72
C CYS A 6 -0.55 -6.52 3.24
N THR A 7 -1.03 -7.63 3.80
CA THR A 7 -0.98 -7.88 5.25
C THR A 7 0.11 -8.86 5.67
N LYS A 8 0.75 -9.51 4.70
CA LYS A 8 1.83 -10.48 4.87
C LYS A 8 2.82 -10.29 3.73
N TYR A 9 4.09 -10.52 4.00
CA TYR A 9 5.10 -10.54 2.95
C TYR A 9 4.96 -11.78 2.07
N GLY A 10 5.19 -11.64 0.76
CA GLY A 10 5.18 -12.77 -0.15
C GLY A 10 4.99 -12.40 -1.63
N PRO A 11 4.72 -13.41 -2.49
CA PRO A 11 4.39 -13.20 -3.90
C PRO A 11 3.05 -12.46 -4.07
N PRO A 12 2.68 -12.01 -5.29
CA PRO A 12 1.47 -11.22 -5.53
C PRO A 12 0.17 -11.76 -4.93
N ASP A 13 0.06 -13.08 -4.71
CA ASP A 13 -1.10 -13.74 -4.12
C ASP A 13 -1.41 -13.29 -2.67
N VAL A 14 -0.48 -12.61 -2.00
CA VAL A 14 -0.72 -12.01 -0.68
C VAL A 14 -1.56 -10.73 -0.74
N LEU A 15 -1.71 -10.13 -1.92
CA LEU A 15 -2.53 -8.95 -2.14
C LEU A 15 -4.01 -9.31 -2.10
N LYS A 16 -4.79 -8.52 -1.35
CA LYS A 16 -6.23 -8.73 -1.22
C LYS A 16 -6.99 -7.46 -1.54
N LEU A 17 -8.03 -7.58 -2.36
CA LEU A 17 -9.03 -6.53 -2.53
C LEU A 17 -10.01 -6.60 -1.35
N VAL A 18 -10.06 -5.56 -0.54
CA VAL A 18 -10.91 -5.49 0.65
C VAL A 18 -11.71 -4.19 0.67
N GLU A 19 -12.83 -4.19 1.39
CA GLU A 19 -13.51 -2.95 1.77
C GLU A 19 -12.79 -2.32 2.95
N VAL A 20 -12.49 -1.02 2.84
CA VAL A 20 -11.91 -0.19 3.90
C VAL A 20 -12.78 1.04 4.14
N GLU A 21 -12.63 1.63 5.32
CA GLU A 21 -13.26 2.91 5.62
C GLU A 21 -12.77 3.99 4.65
N LYS A 22 -13.68 4.84 4.20
CA LYS A 22 -13.32 5.99 3.37
C LYS A 22 -12.58 6.99 4.25
N PRO A 23 -11.36 7.41 3.90
CA PRO A 23 -10.60 8.32 4.74
C PRO A 23 -11.27 9.70 4.81
N THR A 24 -11.25 10.29 6.01
CA THR A 24 -11.72 11.67 6.24
C THR A 24 -10.50 12.60 6.27
N PRO A 25 -10.35 13.51 5.29
CA PRO A 25 -9.22 14.43 5.26
C PRO A 25 -9.25 15.38 6.47
N GLN A 26 -8.06 15.72 6.98
CA GLN A 26 -7.88 16.68 8.08
C GLN A 26 -7.16 17.94 7.60
N GLY A 27 -7.41 19.08 8.24
CA GLY A 27 -6.68 20.33 8.01
C GLY A 27 -6.62 20.71 6.53
N LYS A 28 -5.41 20.70 5.95
CA LYS A 28 -5.14 21.03 4.54
C LYS A 28 -5.05 19.81 3.61
N GLN A 29 -5.49 18.64 4.07
CA GLN A 29 -5.52 17.44 3.23
C GLN A 29 -6.71 17.49 2.27
N ILE A 30 -6.56 16.83 1.12
CA ILE A 30 -7.63 16.62 0.15
C ILE A 30 -7.90 15.14 -0.01
N LEU A 31 -9.13 14.80 -0.38
CA LEU A 31 -9.52 13.44 -0.70
C LEU A 31 -9.71 13.30 -2.21
N ILE A 32 -8.89 12.47 -2.83
CA ILE A 32 -8.90 12.24 -4.28
C ILE A 32 -9.58 10.90 -4.59
N LYS A 33 -10.53 10.91 -5.52
CA LYS A 33 -11.01 9.68 -6.16
C LYS A 33 -9.96 9.21 -7.16
N VAL A 34 -9.29 8.12 -6.83
CA VAL A 34 -8.28 7.51 -7.71
C VAL A 34 -8.97 6.91 -8.95
N HIS A 35 -8.53 7.31 -10.13
CA HIS A 35 -8.94 6.76 -11.42
C HIS A 35 -7.89 5.78 -11.98
N ALA A 36 -6.61 6.05 -11.74
CA ALA A 36 -5.51 5.18 -12.13
C ALA A 36 -4.37 5.23 -11.09
N SER A 37 -3.60 4.14 -11.02
CA SER A 37 -2.39 3.98 -10.22
C SER A 37 -1.39 3.17 -11.04
N SER A 38 -0.10 3.47 -10.92
CA SER A 38 0.99 2.71 -11.54
C SER A 38 1.41 1.53 -10.68
N ILE A 39 2.15 0.59 -11.28
CA ILE A 39 2.91 -0.43 -10.57
C ILE A 39 4.38 -0.03 -10.67
N ASN A 40 5.03 0.10 -9.52
CA ASN A 40 6.42 0.52 -9.41
C ASN A 40 7.30 -0.59 -8.83
N ALA A 41 8.62 -0.43 -8.98
CA ALA A 41 9.57 -1.34 -8.36
C ALA A 41 9.42 -1.40 -6.83
N ALA A 42 9.13 -0.25 -6.22
CA ALA A 42 8.89 -0.14 -4.79
C ALA A 42 7.73 -1.02 -4.32
N ASP A 43 6.67 -1.21 -5.12
CA ASP A 43 5.49 -1.97 -4.69
C ASP A 43 5.83 -3.44 -4.43
N TRP A 44 6.56 -4.09 -5.36
CA TRP A 44 6.91 -5.51 -5.18
C TRP A 44 8.04 -5.73 -4.19
N HIS A 45 9.02 -4.82 -4.10
CA HIS A 45 10.04 -4.86 -3.04
C HIS A 45 9.42 -4.74 -1.65
N MET A 46 8.42 -3.87 -1.46
CA MET A 46 7.76 -3.72 -0.16
C MET A 46 6.82 -4.88 0.13
N MET A 47 6.13 -5.40 -0.89
CA MET A 47 5.25 -6.57 -0.78
C MET A 47 6.02 -7.85 -0.44
N ARG A 48 7.18 -8.09 -1.05
CA ARG A 48 8.00 -9.28 -0.78
C ARG A 48 8.91 -9.12 0.43
N ALA A 49 9.31 -7.88 0.73
CA ALA A 49 10.42 -7.57 1.65
C ALA A 49 11.68 -8.39 1.32
N ASP A 50 12.01 -8.44 0.03
CA ASP A 50 13.16 -9.15 -0.54
C ASP A 50 14.50 -8.48 -0.18
N MET A 51 14.52 -7.15 -0.10
CA MET A 51 15.56 -6.41 0.60
C MET A 51 15.28 -6.43 2.10
N PHE A 52 16.02 -7.25 2.86
CA PHE A 52 15.81 -7.39 4.32
C PHE A 52 15.78 -6.06 5.07
N LEU A 53 16.57 -5.07 4.65
CA LEU A 53 16.59 -3.72 5.22
C LEU A 53 15.23 -3.00 5.19
N VAL A 54 14.35 -3.31 4.23
CA VAL A 54 12.97 -2.76 4.16
C VAL A 54 12.20 -3.05 5.45
N ARG A 55 12.42 -4.23 6.05
CA ARG A 55 11.78 -4.63 7.31
C ARG A 55 12.18 -3.72 8.47
N LEU A 56 13.43 -3.25 8.46
CA LEU A 56 14.02 -2.38 9.49
C LEU A 56 13.72 -0.90 9.22
N MET A 57 13.62 -0.48 7.96
CA MET A 57 13.33 0.90 7.55
C MET A 57 11.83 1.24 7.55
N GLY A 58 11.11 0.79 8.58
CA GLY A 58 9.69 1.11 8.76
C GLY A 58 8.70 0.20 8.02
N GLY A 59 9.17 -0.78 7.24
CA GLY A 59 8.31 -1.77 6.59
C GLY A 59 7.65 -2.75 7.56
N GLY A 60 8.30 -3.05 8.69
CA GLY A 60 7.79 -3.97 9.72
C GLY A 60 8.52 -5.32 9.71
N LEU A 61 8.85 -5.84 10.90
CA LEU A 61 9.78 -6.98 11.01
C LEU A 61 9.20 -8.28 10.44
N LEU A 62 8.00 -8.67 10.89
CA LEU A 62 7.35 -9.94 10.52
C LEU A 62 6.35 -9.79 9.38
N ARG A 63 5.68 -8.64 9.31
CA ARG A 63 4.63 -8.31 8.35
C ARG A 63 4.65 -6.81 8.05
N PRO A 64 4.07 -6.37 6.93
CA PRO A 64 3.90 -4.95 6.63
C PRO A 64 3.26 -4.19 7.80
N LYS A 65 3.90 -3.11 8.24
CA LYS A 65 3.40 -2.22 9.30
C LYS A 65 2.19 -1.42 8.81
N ASP A 66 2.25 -0.95 7.57
CA ASP A 66 1.14 -0.33 6.86
C ASP A 66 0.66 -1.31 5.77
N PRO A 67 -0.59 -1.78 5.83
CA PRO A 67 -1.10 -2.72 4.83
C PRO A 67 -1.48 -2.05 3.51
N ARG A 68 -1.46 -0.71 3.42
CA ARG A 68 -1.84 0.02 2.20
C ARG A 68 -0.69 0.00 1.19
N THR A 69 -1.04 -0.08 -0.10
CA THR A 69 -0.09 -0.11 -1.23
C THR A 69 -0.33 1.05 -2.21
N GLY A 70 0.63 1.28 -3.11
CA GLY A 70 0.56 2.32 -4.12
C GLY A 70 1.45 3.53 -3.80
N ARG A 71 2.03 4.13 -4.84
CA ARG A 71 2.95 5.26 -4.74
C ARG A 71 2.57 6.44 -5.63
N ASP A 72 1.94 6.18 -6.77
CA ASP A 72 1.46 7.22 -7.69
C ASP A 72 -0.05 7.07 -7.94
N LEU A 73 -0.68 8.18 -8.34
CA LEU A 73 -2.09 8.19 -8.68
C LEU A 73 -2.40 9.27 -9.72
N ALA A 74 -3.50 9.07 -10.45
CA ALA A 74 -4.19 10.11 -11.20
C ALA A 74 -5.68 10.07 -10.84
N GLY A 75 -6.29 11.23 -10.63
CA GLY A 75 -7.67 11.31 -10.18
C GLY A 75 -8.16 12.74 -9.94
N ARG A 76 -9.31 12.86 -9.28
CA ARG A 76 -9.95 14.13 -8.92
C ARG A 76 -10.58 14.10 -7.54
#